data_AF-A0A7S2FZV7-F1
#
_entry.id   AF-A0A7S2FZV7-F1
#
_cell.length_a   1.000
_cell.length_b   1.000
_cell.length_c   1.000
_cell.angle_alpha   90.00
_cell.angle_beta   90.00
_cell.angle_gamma   90.00
#
_symmetry.space_group_name_H-M   'P 1'
#
loop_
_entity.id
_entity.type
_entity.pdbx_description
1 polymer ?
#
loop_
_entity_poly.entity_id
_entity_poly.type
_entity_poly.pdbx_seq_one_letter_code
_entity_poly.pdbx_strand_id
1 'polypeptide(L)'
;PLEGGLKFLEVKLQLMLSYCTNLAFYLMLKAQGRAVRSHPVIDTLLRHRILLERLRPLEAKLSYRLTKLLQLAASGEEGLSTAQQDLAQRPNPDAMLSKGGGMRSGAGGDDEAEDDDEGDGVYRPPKMAAVPYEDDEPGAAKVARQKERAVARAA
;
A
#
# COMPACT_ATOMS: atom_id res chain seq x y z
N PRO A 1 11.90 7.20 6.96
CA PRO A 1 10.50 6.73 6.76
C PRO A 1 9.62 6.76 8.02
N LEU A 2 10.15 6.33 9.19
CA LEU A 2 9.43 6.31 10.48
C LEU A 2 9.12 7.72 11.02
N GLU A 3 9.98 8.69 10.73
CA GLU A 3 9.89 10.06 11.22
C GLU A 3 8.56 10.75 10.84
N GLY A 4 8.05 10.50 9.64
CA GLY A 4 6.75 11.03 9.20
C GLY A 4 5.56 10.37 9.90
N GLY A 5 5.68 9.10 10.28
CA GLY A 5 4.62 8.38 10.99
C GLY A 5 4.50 8.80 12.46
N LEU A 6 5.63 9.01 13.14
CA LEU A 6 5.67 9.55 14.50
C LEU A 6 5.10 10.98 14.56
N LYS A 7 5.54 11.87 13.65
CA LYS A 7 5.02 13.23 13.52
C LYS A 7 3.52 13.26 13.22
N PHE A 8 3.03 12.34 12.38
CA PHE A 8 1.59 12.20 12.13
C PHE A 8 0.81 11.87 13.40
N LEU A 9 1.33 10.94 14.21
CA LEU A 9 0.68 10.51 15.45
C LEU A 9 0.64 11.65 16.48
N GLU A 10 1.73 12.41 16.59
CA GLU A 10 1.84 13.60 17.43
C GLU A 10 0.81 14.67 17.02
N VAL A 11 0.71 14.99 15.73
CA VAL A 11 -0.27 15.94 15.22
C VAL A 11 -1.70 15.46 15.48
N LYS A 12 -1.97 14.17 15.31
CA LYS A 12 -3.29 13.58 15.61
C LYS A 12 -3.63 13.73 17.09
N LEU A 13 -2.67 13.47 17.98
CA LEU A 13 -2.86 13.65 19.42
C LEU A 13 -3.17 15.12 19.76
N GLN A 14 -2.39 16.07 19.22
CA GLN A 14 -2.59 17.49 19.45
C GLN A 14 -3.96 17.97 18.92
N LEU A 15 -4.40 17.45 17.78
CA LEU A 15 -5.72 17.74 17.22
C LEU A 15 -6.86 17.19 18.10
N MET A 16 -6.73 15.96 18.59
CA MET A 16 -7.70 15.36 19.52
C MET A 16 -7.78 16.14 20.82
N LEU A 17 -6.63 16.53 21.39
CA LEU A 17 -6.58 17.35 22.60
C LEU A 17 -7.28 18.70 22.37
N SER A 18 -6.96 19.37 21.25
CA SER A 18 -7.59 20.62 20.86
C SER A 18 -9.11 20.47 20.64
N TYR A 19 -9.57 19.35 20.11
CA TYR A 19 -11.00 19.06 19.99
C TYR A 19 -11.67 18.91 21.36
N CYS A 20 -11.09 18.13 22.26
CA CYS A 20 -11.61 17.93 23.62
C CYS A 20 -11.65 19.23 24.43
N THR A 21 -10.62 20.08 24.34
CA THR A 21 -10.60 21.38 25.05
C THR A 21 -11.66 22.33 24.53
N ASN A 22 -11.80 22.47 23.20
CA ASN A 22 -12.87 23.29 22.60
C ASN A 22 -14.26 22.74 22.93
N LEU A 23 -14.42 21.41 23.02
CA LEU A 23 -15.68 20.79 23.39
C LEU A 23 -16.04 21.07 24.85
N ALA A 24 -15.08 20.94 25.76
CA ALA A 24 -15.27 21.29 27.17
C ALA A 24 -15.64 22.77 27.34
N PHE A 25 -14.99 23.66 26.58
CA PHE A 25 -15.31 25.09 26.58
C PHE A 25 -16.72 25.36 26.01
N TYR A 26 -17.13 24.69 24.94
CA TYR A 26 -18.50 24.75 24.43
C TYR A 26 -19.54 24.32 25.48
N LEU A 27 -19.27 23.22 26.21
CA LEU A 27 -20.15 22.75 27.28
C LEU A 27 -20.21 23.75 28.45
N MET A 28 -19.09 24.36 28.82
CA MET A 28 -19.06 25.42 29.83
C MET A 28 -19.91 26.64 29.42
N LEU A 29 -19.81 27.09 28.16
CA LEU A 29 -20.63 28.18 27.63
C LEU A 29 -22.14 27.85 27.72
N LYS A 30 -22.51 26.61 27.40
CA LYS A 30 -23.89 26.12 27.52
C LYS A 30 -24.35 26.06 28.96
N ALA A 31 -23.52 25.59 29.88
CA ALA A 31 -23.83 25.51 31.31
C ALA A 31 -24.07 26.90 31.93
N GLN A 32 -23.36 27.93 31.44
CA GLN A 32 -23.55 29.33 31.86
C GLN A 32 -24.78 30.00 31.21
N GLY A 33 -25.53 29.31 30.35
CA GLY A 33 -26.71 29.87 29.66
C GLY A 33 -26.37 30.90 28.58
N ARG A 34 -25.11 30.98 28.14
CA ARG A 34 -24.70 31.94 27.10
C ARG A 34 -25.17 31.48 25.72
N ALA A 35 -25.54 32.43 24.86
CA ALA A 35 -25.90 32.13 23.48
C ALA A 35 -24.66 31.67 22.70
N VAL A 36 -24.65 30.42 22.26
CA VAL A 36 -23.46 29.82 21.59
C VAL A 36 -23.54 29.90 20.06
N ARG A 37 -24.70 30.26 19.50
CA ARG A 37 -24.96 30.23 18.06
C ARG A 37 -24.03 31.11 17.22
N SER A 38 -23.56 32.22 17.77
CA SER A 38 -22.64 33.16 17.12
C SER A 38 -21.20 33.04 17.61
N HIS A 39 -20.89 32.05 18.45
CA HIS A 39 -19.56 31.90 19.02
C HIS A 39 -18.64 31.11 18.07
N PRO A 40 -17.40 31.56 17.80
CA PRO A 40 -16.47 30.89 16.87
C PRO A 40 -16.06 29.47 17.29
N VAL A 41 -16.42 29.04 18.51
CA VAL A 41 -16.15 27.68 19.01
C VAL A 41 -16.86 26.62 18.18
N ILE A 42 -18.00 26.95 17.59
CA ILE A 42 -18.73 26.02 16.72
C ILE A 42 -17.92 25.76 15.45
N ASP A 43 -17.40 26.82 14.83
CA ASP A 43 -16.59 26.73 13.61
C ASP A 43 -15.27 26.00 13.86
N THR A 44 -14.62 26.23 15.02
CA THR A 44 -13.39 25.51 15.38
C THR A 44 -13.65 24.03 15.63
N LEU A 45 -14.75 23.67 16.32
CA LEU A 45 -15.15 22.27 16.52
C LEU A 45 -15.45 21.56 15.19
N LEU A 46 -16.16 22.23 14.29
CA LEU A 46 -16.50 21.69 12.98
C LEU A 46 -15.24 21.51 12.12
N ARG A 47 -14.31 22.48 12.14
CA ARG A 47 -13.00 22.35 11.50
C ARG A 47 -12.22 21.16 12.04
N HIS A 48 -12.13 21.00 13.36
CA HIS A 48 -11.46 19.85 13.98
C HIS A 48 -12.11 18.53 13.58
N ARG A 49 -13.45 18.47 13.53
CA ARG A 49 -14.18 17.27 13.09
C ARG A 49 -13.84 16.89 11.65
N ILE A 50 -13.86 17.86 10.74
CA ILE A 50 -13.50 17.64 9.33
C ILE A 50 -12.04 17.16 9.21
N LEU A 51 -11.12 17.77 9.95
CA LEU A 51 -9.72 17.37 9.93
C LEU A 51 -9.55 15.91 10.39
N LEU A 52 -10.21 15.51 11.48
CA LEU A 52 -10.19 14.11 11.94
C LEU A 52 -10.72 13.15 10.87
N GLU A 53 -11.79 13.52 10.18
CA GLU A 53 -12.35 12.69 9.10
C GLU A 53 -11.41 12.55 7.92
N ARG A 54 -10.67 13.62 7.57
CA ARG A 54 -9.66 13.64 6.52
C ARG A 54 -8.41 12.83 6.87
N LEU A 55 -8.09 12.66 8.15
CA LEU A 55 -6.94 11.87 8.58
C LEU A 55 -7.19 10.35 8.51
N ARG A 56 -8.46 9.90 8.53
CA ARG A 56 -8.84 8.46 8.50
C ARG A 56 -8.16 7.63 7.41
N PRO A 57 -8.17 8.03 6.11
CA PRO A 57 -7.52 7.23 5.07
C PRO A 57 -6.00 7.15 5.25
N LEU A 58 -5.36 8.19 5.79
CA LEU A 58 -3.93 8.18 6.04
C LEU A 58 -3.58 7.24 7.21
N GLU A 59 -4.40 7.26 8.27
CA GLU A 59 -4.28 6.37 9.40
C GLU A 59 -4.43 4.89 9.00
N ALA A 60 -5.38 4.56 8.13
CA ALA A 60 -5.54 3.19 7.64
C ALA A 60 -4.28 2.68 6.91
N LYS A 61 -3.67 3.52 6.06
CA LYS A 61 -2.41 3.19 5.36
C LYS A 61 -1.25 3.03 6.33
N LEU A 62 -1.19 3.87 7.37
CA LEU A 62 -0.13 3.83 8.37
C LEU A 62 -0.25 2.59 9.26
N SER A 63 -1.47 2.29 9.72
CA SER A 63 -1.79 1.07 10.48
C SER A 63 -1.36 -0.18 9.73
N TYR A 64 -1.73 -0.31 8.45
CA TYR A 64 -1.33 -1.44 7.62
C TYR A 64 0.20 -1.62 7.55
N ARG A 65 0.94 -0.54 7.32
CA ARG A 65 2.41 -0.59 7.26
C ARG A 65 3.02 -0.97 8.61
N LEU A 66 2.46 -0.46 9.70
CA LEU A 66 2.92 -0.74 11.05
C LEU A 66 2.65 -2.21 11.41
N THR A 67 1.46 -2.74 11.09
CA THR A 67 1.14 -4.16 11.25
C THR A 67 2.06 -5.06 10.43
N LYS A 68 2.35 -4.70 9.15
CA LYS A 68 3.31 -5.45 8.32
C LYS A 68 4.71 -5.45 8.94
N LEU A 69 5.19 -4.31 9.41
CA LEU A 69 6.50 -4.20 10.08
C LEU A 69 6.56 -5.01 11.37
N LEU A 70 5.50 -4.99 12.18
CA LEU A 70 5.42 -5.80 13.40
C LEU A 70 5.38 -7.30 13.09
N GLN A 71 4.64 -7.71 12.06
CA GLN A 71 4.61 -9.10 11.61
C GLN A 71 5.99 -9.55 11.15
N LEU A 72 6.68 -8.76 10.32
CA LEU A 72 8.04 -9.05 9.87
C LEU A 72 9.03 -9.19 11.03
N ALA A 73 8.96 -8.29 12.01
CA ALA A 73 9.78 -8.35 13.21
C ALA A 73 9.48 -9.59 14.08
N ALA A 74 8.22 -10.05 14.09
CA ALA A 74 7.79 -11.22 14.84
C ALA A 74 8.09 -12.56 14.12
N SER A 75 8.08 -12.58 12.78
CA SER A 75 8.23 -13.80 11.97
C SER A 75 9.67 -14.09 11.53
N GLY A 76 10.62 -13.16 11.68
CA GLY A 76 11.96 -13.32 11.12
C GLY A 76 11.97 -13.32 9.58
N GLU A 77 13.13 -13.61 8.98
CA GLU A 77 13.47 -13.42 7.54
C GLU A 77 12.45 -13.93 6.51
N GLU A 78 11.58 -14.89 6.87
CA GLU A 78 10.56 -15.42 5.95
C GLU A 78 9.47 -14.39 5.54
N GLY A 79 9.20 -13.38 6.38
CA GLY A 79 8.22 -12.34 6.06
C GLY A 79 8.68 -11.32 5.00
N LEU A 80 9.98 -11.27 4.69
CA LEU A 80 10.54 -10.39 3.67
C LEU A 80 10.10 -10.83 2.26
N SER A 81 9.97 -12.15 2.06
CA SER A 81 9.60 -12.78 0.80
C SER A 81 8.22 -12.33 0.29
N THR A 82 7.22 -12.24 1.18
CA THR A 82 5.85 -11.85 0.81
C THR A 82 5.73 -10.35 0.57
N ALA A 83 6.52 -9.53 1.28
CA ALA A 83 6.58 -8.08 1.05
C ALA A 83 7.30 -7.72 -0.26
N GLN A 84 8.30 -8.51 -0.67
CA GLN A 84 8.97 -8.38 -1.96
C GLN A 84 8.07 -8.83 -3.13
N GLN A 85 7.22 -9.85 -2.95
CA GLN A 85 6.28 -10.31 -3.99
C GLN A 85 5.25 -9.24 -4.41
N ASP A 86 4.76 -8.45 -3.45
CA ASP A 86 3.81 -7.33 -3.70
C ASP A 86 4.51 -6.12 -4.39
N LEU A 87 5.83 -5.99 -4.20
CA LEU A 87 6.66 -5.01 -4.91
C LEU A 87 7.14 -5.52 -6.27
N ALA A 88 7.19 -6.84 -6.48
CA ALA A 88 7.56 -7.48 -7.74
C ALA A 88 6.46 -7.38 -8.81
N GLN A 89 5.21 -7.08 -8.42
CA GLN A 89 4.10 -6.83 -9.34
C GLN A 89 3.96 -5.36 -9.78
N ARG A 90 5.00 -4.54 -9.57
CA ARG A 90 5.03 -3.20 -10.16
C ARG A 90 5.34 -3.30 -11.66
N PRO A 91 4.64 -2.56 -12.53
CA PRO A 91 5.01 -2.48 -13.94
C PRO A 91 6.47 -2.05 -14.05
N ASN A 92 7.28 -2.77 -14.84
CA ASN A 92 8.64 -2.39 -15.14
C ASN A 92 8.64 -1.46 -16.37
N PRO A 93 8.75 -0.13 -16.22
CA PRO A 93 8.67 0.79 -17.35
C PRO A 93 9.88 0.68 -18.28
N ASP A 94 11.04 0.20 -17.79
CA ASP A 94 12.23 -0.03 -18.62
C ASP A 94 12.02 -1.18 -19.61
N ALA A 95 11.13 -2.13 -19.32
CA ALA A 95 10.77 -3.19 -20.26
C ALA A 95 9.93 -2.69 -21.45
N MET A 96 9.40 -1.46 -21.41
CA MET A 96 8.70 -0.82 -22.53
C MET A 96 9.64 -0.04 -23.46
N LEU A 97 10.88 0.23 -23.03
CA LEU A 97 11.89 0.85 -23.87
C LEU A 97 12.46 -0.24 -24.79
N SER A 98 11.86 -0.38 -25.97
CA SER A 98 12.42 -1.18 -27.05
C SER A 98 13.90 -0.84 -27.23
N LYS A 99 14.77 -1.85 -27.19
CA LYS A 99 16.19 -1.78 -27.49
C LYS A 99 16.37 -1.51 -29.01
N GLY A 100 15.93 -0.34 -29.44
CA GLY A 100 15.87 0.08 -30.84
C GLY A 100 16.06 1.58 -30.92
N GLY A 101 17.31 2.01 -31.10
CA GLY A 101 17.69 3.40 -31.33
C GLY A 101 18.88 3.82 -30.47
N GLY A 102 20.09 3.62 -30.98
CA GLY A 102 21.31 3.92 -30.27
C GLY A 102 21.51 5.41 -29.98
N MET A 103 21.96 5.74 -28.77
CA MET A 103 23.06 6.69 -28.48
C MET A 103 23.37 6.68 -26.97
N ARG A 104 24.54 6.10 -26.63
CA ARG A 104 25.47 6.44 -25.53
C ARG A 104 24.92 7.02 -24.21
N SER A 105 25.09 6.27 -23.12
CA SER A 105 25.92 6.67 -21.95
C SER A 105 25.90 5.57 -20.89
N GLY A 106 27.06 5.03 -20.55
CA GLY A 106 27.19 3.99 -19.53
C GLY A 106 27.13 4.52 -18.11
N ALA A 107 26.61 3.68 -17.21
CA ALA A 107 26.93 3.65 -15.78
C ALA A 107 26.49 2.27 -15.27
N GLY A 108 27.38 1.59 -14.55
CA GLY A 108 27.35 0.16 -14.30
C GLY A 108 26.34 -0.33 -13.26
N GLY A 109 26.13 -1.64 -13.29
CA GLY A 109 25.40 -2.43 -12.31
C GLY A 109 25.41 -3.89 -12.77
N ASP A 110 26.35 -4.65 -12.22
CA ASP A 110 26.58 -6.08 -12.43
C ASP A 110 25.28 -6.89 -12.30
N ASP A 111 24.97 -7.69 -13.31
CA ASP A 111 24.33 -8.99 -13.13
C ASP A 111 24.71 -9.85 -14.34
N GLU A 112 25.49 -10.90 -14.05
CA GLU A 112 26.01 -11.86 -15.02
C GLU A 112 24.86 -12.58 -15.74
N ALA A 113 24.68 -12.29 -17.02
CA ALA A 113 24.01 -13.17 -17.94
C ALA A 113 24.97 -13.43 -19.10
N GLU A 114 25.66 -14.57 -19.03
CA GLU A 114 26.27 -15.18 -20.20
C GLU A 114 25.17 -15.40 -21.24
N ASP A 115 25.24 -14.68 -22.36
CA ASP A 115 24.51 -15.03 -23.57
C ASP A 115 25.45 -14.81 -24.75
N ASP A 116 26.28 -15.83 -24.99
CA ASP A 116 26.90 -16.09 -26.28
C ASP A 116 25.77 -16.41 -27.26
N ASP A 117 25.35 -15.45 -28.09
CA ASP A 117 24.85 -15.75 -29.43
C ASP A 117 24.98 -14.51 -30.31
N GLU A 118 26.04 -14.49 -31.11
CA GLU A 118 26.16 -13.63 -32.28
C GLU A 118 25.16 -14.13 -33.33
N GLY A 119 23.90 -13.72 -33.17
CA GLY A 119 22.75 -14.25 -33.90
C GLY A 119 21.97 -13.18 -34.66
N ASP A 120 21.93 -13.36 -35.98
CA ASP A 120 21.00 -12.86 -37.00
C ASP A 120 19.72 -12.19 -36.45
N GLY A 121 19.27 -11.08 -37.06
CA GLY A 121 18.20 -10.16 -36.60
C GLY A 121 16.78 -10.73 -36.46
N VAL A 122 16.66 -12.01 -36.14
CA VAL A 122 15.47 -12.78 -35.84
C VAL A 122 15.07 -12.55 -34.39
N TYR A 123 13.95 -11.85 -34.20
CA TYR A 123 13.36 -11.63 -32.88
C TYR A 123 12.92 -12.94 -32.22
N ARG A 124 13.43 -13.22 -31.02
CA ARG A 124 13.00 -14.32 -30.14
C ARG A 124 12.12 -13.77 -29.00
N PRO A 125 10.81 -14.06 -28.99
CA PRO A 125 9.91 -13.59 -27.93
C PRO A 125 10.31 -14.10 -26.55
N PRO A 126 10.17 -13.28 -25.48
CA PRO A 126 10.49 -13.68 -24.12
C PRO A 126 9.60 -14.83 -23.67
N LYS A 127 10.21 -15.85 -23.07
CA LYS A 127 9.51 -17.03 -22.55
C LYS A 127 8.88 -16.68 -21.19
N MET A 128 7.62 -16.26 -21.21
CA MET A 128 6.87 -16.03 -19.97
C MET A 128 6.51 -17.37 -19.32
N ALA A 129 6.95 -17.58 -18.08
CA ALA A 129 6.50 -18.70 -17.27
C ALA A 129 5.03 -18.50 -16.88
N ALA A 130 4.23 -19.57 -16.95
CA ALA A 130 2.83 -19.50 -16.57
C ALA A 130 2.71 -19.22 -15.06
N VAL A 131 2.27 -18.01 -14.71
CA VAL A 131 1.95 -17.65 -13.33
C VAL A 131 0.52 -18.10 -13.03
N PRO A 132 0.29 -18.92 -11.99
CA PRO A 132 -1.06 -19.27 -11.56
C PRO A 132 -1.83 -18.01 -11.18
N TYR A 133 -2.91 -17.73 -11.90
CA TYR A 133 -3.82 -16.66 -11.57
C TYR A 133 -4.68 -17.12 -10.38
N GLU A 134 -4.43 -16.54 -9.20
CA GLU A 134 -5.32 -16.70 -8.05
C GLU A 134 -6.38 -15.62 -8.14
N ASP A 135 -7.49 -15.92 -8.80
CA ASP A 135 -8.72 -15.15 -8.60
C ASP A 135 -9.13 -15.25 -7.11
N ASP A 136 -9.67 -14.16 -6.56
CA ASP A 136 -10.42 -14.12 -5.30
C ASP A 136 -11.76 -14.91 -5.41
N GLU A 137 -11.70 -16.13 -5.94
CA GLU A 137 -12.82 -17.05 -6.00
C GLU A 137 -13.01 -17.72 -4.62
N PRO A 138 -14.26 -17.82 -4.12
CA PRO A 138 -14.51 -18.53 -2.87
C PRO A 138 -14.00 -19.98 -3.01
N GLY A 139 -13.15 -20.40 -2.08
CA GLY A 139 -12.33 -21.63 -2.21
C GLY A 139 -13.09 -22.92 -2.56
N ALA A 140 -14.40 -22.97 -2.40
CA ALA A 140 -15.26 -24.08 -2.83
C ALA A 140 -15.27 -24.30 -4.36
N ALA A 141 -15.26 -23.22 -5.17
CA ALA A 141 -15.28 -23.32 -6.63
C ALA A 141 -13.95 -23.87 -7.19
N LYS A 142 -12.82 -23.51 -6.54
CA LYS A 142 -11.47 -23.99 -6.88
C LYS A 142 -11.34 -25.51 -6.68
N VAL A 143 -11.89 -26.04 -5.59
CA VAL A 143 -11.84 -27.48 -5.26
C VAL A 143 -12.70 -28.32 -6.21
N ALA A 144 -13.89 -27.83 -6.58
CA ALA A 144 -14.78 -28.54 -7.50
C ALA A 144 -14.16 -28.68 -8.90
N ARG A 145 -13.61 -27.59 -9.46
CA ARG A 145 -12.98 -27.59 -10.78
C ARG A 145 -11.69 -28.41 -10.82
N GLN A 146 -10.93 -28.46 -9.72
CA GLN A 146 -9.74 -29.32 -9.61
C GLN A 146 -10.11 -30.80 -9.57
N LYS A 147 -11.16 -31.18 -8.85
CA LYS A 147 -11.67 -32.56 -8.83
C LYS A 147 -12.16 -32.99 -10.22
N GLU A 148 -12.94 -32.13 -10.88
CA GLU A 148 -13.44 -32.40 -12.24
C GLU A 148 -12.29 -32.58 -13.26
N ARG A 149 -11.26 -31.74 -13.18
CA ARG A 149 -10.06 -31.87 -14.03
C ARG A 149 -9.21 -33.10 -13.70
N ALA A 150 -9.17 -33.54 -12.44
CA ALA A 150 -8.47 -34.75 -12.05
C ALA A 150 -9.18 -36.01 -12.57
N VAL A 151 -10.51 -36.03 -12.54
CA VAL A 151 -11.31 -37.12 -13.12
C VAL A 151 -11.12 -37.19 -14.64
N ALA A 152 -11.12 -36.05 -15.34
CA ALA A 152 -10.92 -36.00 -16.79
C ALA A 152 -9.50 -36.37 -17.26
N ARG A 153 -8.50 -36.37 -16.36
CA ARG A 153 -7.13 -36.84 -16.65
C ARG A 153 -6.92 -38.32 -16.33
N ALA A 154 -7.84 -38.92 -15.57
CA ALA A 154 -7.76 -40.33 -15.15
C ALA A 154 -8.63 -41.26 -16.02
N ALA A 155 -9.44 -40.71 -16.92
CA ALA A 155 -10.17 -41.42 -17.98
C ALA A 155 -9.41 -41.35 -19.30
#